data_AF-A0A0A2HZR2-F1
#
_entry.id   AF-A0A0A2HZR2-F1
#
_cell.length_a   1.000
_cell.length_b   1.000
_cell.length_c   1.000
_cell.angle_alpha   90.00
_cell.angle_beta   90.00
_cell.angle_gamma   90.00
#
_symmetry.space_group_name_H-M   'P 1'
#
loop_
_entity.id
_entity.type
_entity.pdbx_description
1 polymer ?
#
loop_
_entity_poly.entity_id
_entity_poly.type
_entity_poly.pdbx_seq_one_letter_code
_entity_poly.pdbx_strand_id
1 'polypeptide(L)'
;MAKARALPLGKTGSRSIAKLLPQAGTPVNAIAAQGTLTIAEPVTAEDTMTIGAVVYTFKANGTAAAAGEIDMGAAEANTKLNIVTAIKGTDGLNTAHPTVDCAAAFVGDGLVLTAKTKGTVGNALATTQTLTHASNIFDAATLGTTTAGVDGTPGAAGQQLIDNSYLYVALDDNTISGNNWRRVSLGSAY
;
A
#
# COMPACT_ATOMS: atom_id res chain seq x y z
N MET A 1 54.59 15.51 -19.38
CA MET A 1 53.84 14.23 -19.44
C MET A 1 52.61 14.36 -18.55
N ALA A 2 51.40 14.32 -19.11
CA ALA A 2 50.17 14.36 -18.32
C ALA A 2 49.97 13.00 -17.63
N LYS A 3 49.89 12.98 -16.29
CA LYS A 3 49.55 11.75 -15.55
C LYS A 3 48.07 11.46 -15.78
N ALA A 4 47.75 10.39 -16.50
CA ALA A 4 46.39 9.89 -16.59
C ALA A 4 45.92 9.48 -15.19
N ARG A 5 44.89 10.16 -14.68
CA ARG A 5 44.32 9.88 -13.35
C ARG A 5 43.52 8.58 -13.45
N ALA A 6 44.04 7.52 -12.86
CA ALA A 6 43.44 6.19 -12.98
C ALA A 6 42.11 6.10 -12.19
N LEU A 7 41.15 5.34 -12.72
CA LEU A 7 39.77 5.25 -12.21
C LEU A 7 39.74 4.81 -10.72
N PRO A 8 38.88 5.41 -9.87
CA PRO A 8 38.76 5.01 -8.47
C PRO A 8 38.35 3.53 -8.34
N LEU A 9 38.87 2.85 -7.33
CA LEU A 9 38.63 1.44 -7.06
C LEU A 9 37.20 1.24 -6.54
N GLY A 10 36.50 0.19 -7.02
CA GLY A 10 35.19 -0.21 -6.50
C GLY A 10 35.29 -0.86 -5.11
N LYS A 11 34.13 -1.12 -4.46
CA LYS A 11 34.04 -1.76 -3.12
C LYS A 11 34.74 -3.14 -3.03
N THR A 12 34.98 -3.78 -4.17
CA THR A 12 35.69 -5.08 -4.30
C THR A 12 37.17 -4.92 -4.70
N GLY A 13 37.72 -3.71 -4.74
CA GLY A 13 39.11 -3.47 -5.16
C GLY A 13 39.35 -3.54 -6.67
N SER A 14 38.30 -3.68 -7.49
CA SER A 14 38.43 -3.66 -8.96
C SER A 14 38.09 -2.29 -9.53
N ARG A 15 38.92 -1.78 -10.46
CA ARG A 15 38.65 -0.56 -11.25
C ARG A 15 37.66 -0.92 -12.37
N SER A 16 36.38 -1.05 -12.04
CA SER A 16 35.37 -1.44 -13.02
C SER A 16 34.55 -0.26 -13.52
N ILE A 17 34.62 0.01 -14.82
CA ILE A 17 33.70 0.93 -15.51
C ILE A 17 32.26 0.40 -15.49
N ALA A 18 32.04 -0.89 -15.21
CA ALA A 18 30.71 -1.49 -15.12
C ALA A 18 29.88 -0.93 -13.94
N LYS A 19 30.50 -0.19 -13.01
CA LYS A 19 29.77 0.58 -11.99
C LYS A 19 29.29 1.94 -12.53
N LEU A 20 29.91 2.45 -13.60
CA LEU A 20 29.60 3.74 -14.22
C LEU A 20 28.63 3.61 -15.41
N LEU A 21 28.48 2.40 -15.96
CA LEU A 21 27.55 2.12 -17.05
C LEU A 21 26.22 1.58 -16.48
N PRO A 22 25.07 1.94 -17.10
CA PRO A 22 23.79 1.31 -16.78
C PRO A 22 23.86 -0.21 -16.96
N GLN A 23 23.31 -0.96 -16.01
CA GLN A 23 23.19 -2.42 -16.13
C GLN A 23 21.86 -2.78 -16.80
N ALA A 24 21.80 -3.90 -17.54
CA ALA A 24 20.55 -4.34 -18.15
C ALA A 24 19.49 -4.65 -17.07
N GLY A 25 18.28 -4.11 -17.21
CA GLY A 25 17.16 -4.39 -16.33
C GLY A 25 16.05 -3.35 -16.37
N THR A 26 14.85 -3.80 -16.01
CA THR A 26 13.65 -2.96 -15.87
C THR A 26 13.23 -2.97 -14.40
N PRO A 27 13.61 -1.96 -13.60
CA PRO A 27 13.21 -1.91 -12.21
C PRO A 27 11.71 -1.66 -12.06
N VAL A 28 11.17 -2.16 -10.96
CA VAL A 28 9.78 -1.96 -10.55
C VAL A 28 9.77 -1.07 -9.30
N ASN A 29 8.84 -0.13 -9.24
CA ASN A 29 8.53 0.60 -8.00
C ASN A 29 7.48 -0.19 -7.22
N ALA A 30 7.61 -0.23 -5.89
CA ALA A 30 6.69 -0.98 -5.07
C ALA A 30 5.25 -0.47 -5.19
N ILE A 31 4.29 -1.39 -5.16
CA ILE A 31 2.84 -1.12 -5.18
C ILE A 31 2.25 -1.63 -3.86
N ALA A 32 1.35 -0.85 -3.26
CA ALA A 32 0.62 -1.28 -2.08
C ALA A 32 -0.49 -2.26 -2.44
N ALA A 33 -0.68 -3.28 -1.59
CA ALA A 33 -1.82 -4.17 -1.70
C ALA A 33 -3.12 -3.40 -1.39
N GLN A 34 -4.17 -3.67 -2.15
CA GLN A 34 -5.51 -3.14 -1.93
C GLN A 34 -6.54 -4.25 -1.86
N GLY A 35 -7.57 -4.03 -1.04
CA GLY A 35 -8.78 -4.85 -0.97
C GLY A 35 -10.00 -3.94 -0.82
N THR A 36 -11.18 -4.51 -0.96
CA THR A 36 -12.44 -3.75 -0.88
C THR A 36 -13.34 -4.32 0.21
N LEU A 37 -13.81 -3.45 1.11
CA LEU A 37 -14.94 -3.73 2.00
C LEU A 37 -16.21 -3.25 1.34
N THR A 38 -17.20 -4.13 1.18
CA THR A 38 -18.53 -3.79 0.70
C THR A 38 -19.50 -3.68 1.87
N ILE A 39 -20.28 -2.60 1.94
CA ILE A 39 -21.43 -2.43 2.83
C ILE A 39 -22.62 -2.06 1.96
N ALA A 40 -23.44 -3.03 1.58
CA ALA A 40 -24.60 -2.89 0.70
C ALA A 40 -25.94 -2.96 1.46
N GLU A 41 -25.92 -3.36 2.72
CA GLU A 41 -27.08 -3.44 3.61
C GLU A 41 -26.72 -2.85 4.99
N PRO A 42 -27.71 -2.44 5.80
CA PRO A 42 -27.48 -2.01 7.17
C PRO A 42 -26.69 -3.06 7.99
N VAL A 43 -25.73 -2.60 8.78
CA VAL A 43 -24.96 -3.45 9.69
C VAL A 43 -25.78 -3.70 10.97
N THR A 44 -25.60 -4.86 11.62
CA THR A 44 -26.25 -5.16 12.90
C THR A 44 -25.32 -4.81 14.06
N ALA A 45 -25.89 -4.36 15.18
CA ALA A 45 -25.10 -4.10 16.39
C ALA A 45 -24.41 -5.40 16.84
N GLU A 46 -23.18 -5.25 17.34
CA GLU A 46 -22.25 -6.32 17.72
C GLU A 46 -21.66 -7.13 16.55
N ASP A 47 -22.04 -6.84 15.29
CA ASP A 47 -21.24 -7.32 14.15
C ASP A 47 -19.80 -6.81 14.29
N THR A 48 -18.85 -7.57 13.74
CA THR A 48 -17.43 -7.20 13.75
C THR A 48 -16.81 -7.25 12.36
N MET A 49 -15.79 -6.42 12.17
CA MET A 49 -14.82 -6.55 11.09
C MET A 49 -13.41 -6.48 11.68
N THR A 50 -12.49 -7.26 11.14
CA THR A 50 -11.08 -7.27 11.55
C THR A 50 -10.22 -6.95 10.34
N ILE A 51 -9.27 -6.04 10.51
CA ILE A 51 -8.27 -5.69 9.50
C ILE A 51 -6.90 -5.81 10.15
N GLY A 52 -6.04 -6.68 9.62
CA GLY A 52 -4.79 -7.06 10.27
C GLY A 52 -5.04 -7.56 11.70
N ALA A 53 -4.56 -6.81 12.69
CA ALA A 53 -4.72 -7.13 14.11
C ALA A 53 -5.79 -6.28 14.83
N VAL A 54 -6.43 -5.33 14.13
CA VAL A 54 -7.42 -4.44 14.74
C VAL A 54 -8.82 -5.00 14.51
N VAL A 55 -9.57 -5.16 15.59
CA VAL A 55 -10.98 -5.55 15.56
C VAL A 55 -11.84 -4.31 15.76
N TYR A 56 -12.78 -4.10 14.85
CA TYR A 56 -13.83 -3.10 14.97
C TYR A 56 -15.16 -3.78 15.27
N THR A 57 -15.88 -3.28 16.26
CA THR A 57 -17.21 -3.75 16.66
C THR A 57 -18.23 -2.66 16.41
N PHE A 58 -19.28 -2.98 15.66
CA PHE A 58 -20.35 -2.05 15.38
C PHE A 58 -21.25 -1.92 16.61
N LYS A 59 -21.50 -0.68 17.05
CA LYS A 59 -22.35 -0.36 18.19
C LYS A 59 -23.60 0.38 17.75
N ALA A 60 -24.68 0.18 18.50
CA ALA A 60 -25.93 0.88 18.25
C ALA A 60 -25.72 2.40 18.26
N ASN A 61 -26.58 3.12 17.55
CA ASN A 61 -26.49 4.57 17.41
C ASN A 61 -26.32 5.28 18.76
N GLY A 62 -25.25 6.05 18.92
CA GLY A 62 -24.92 6.83 20.10
C GLY A 62 -24.34 6.02 21.27
N THR A 63 -23.95 4.76 21.05
CA THR A 63 -23.49 3.86 22.13
C THR A 63 -22.01 3.48 22.07
N ALA A 64 -21.29 3.83 21.01
CA ALA A 64 -19.84 3.64 20.94
C ALA A 64 -19.14 4.55 21.97
N ALA A 65 -18.27 3.97 22.79
CA ALA A 65 -17.62 4.62 23.92
C ALA A 65 -16.12 4.26 24.08
N ALA A 66 -15.61 3.27 23.34
CA ALA A 66 -14.24 2.80 23.46
C ALA A 66 -13.53 2.65 22.11
N ALA A 67 -12.19 2.58 22.15
CA ALA A 67 -11.38 2.23 20.99
C ALA A 67 -11.74 0.83 20.48
N GLY A 68 -11.80 0.67 19.16
CA GLY A 68 -12.29 -0.53 18.50
C GLY A 68 -13.81 -0.55 18.31
N GLU A 69 -14.56 0.47 18.75
CA GLU A 69 -16.00 0.56 18.50
C GLU A 69 -16.30 1.53 17.36
N ILE A 70 -17.34 1.23 16.59
CA ILE A 70 -17.84 2.08 15.51
C ILE A 70 -19.33 2.33 15.74
N ASP A 71 -19.72 3.59 15.87
CA ASP A 71 -21.13 3.98 15.94
C ASP A 71 -21.80 3.75 14.58
N MET A 72 -22.92 3.02 14.53
CA MET A 72 -23.64 2.80 13.28
C MET A 72 -24.38 4.05 12.77
N GLY A 73 -24.64 5.04 13.63
CA GLY A 73 -25.44 6.21 13.30
C GLY A 73 -26.91 5.87 13.02
N ALA A 74 -27.66 6.88 12.57
CA ALA A 74 -29.11 6.76 12.34
C ALA A 74 -29.47 6.16 10.96
N ALA A 75 -28.52 6.13 10.02
CA ALA A 75 -28.70 5.61 8.67
C ALA A 75 -27.42 4.95 8.16
N GLU A 76 -27.55 4.11 7.13
CA GLU A 76 -26.41 3.38 6.52
C GLU A 76 -25.30 4.31 6.03
N ALA A 77 -25.66 5.48 5.49
CA ALA A 77 -24.69 6.49 5.08
C ALA A 77 -23.84 7.01 6.26
N ASN A 78 -24.42 7.08 7.47
CA ASN A 78 -23.67 7.41 8.69
C ASN A 78 -22.74 6.27 9.08
N THR A 79 -23.20 5.01 9.01
CA THR A 79 -22.33 3.85 9.26
C THR A 79 -21.11 3.87 8.34
N LYS A 80 -21.32 4.08 7.04
CA LYS A 80 -20.24 4.17 6.04
C LYS A 80 -19.25 5.29 6.35
N LEU A 81 -19.73 6.48 6.74
CA LEU A 81 -18.87 7.58 7.17
C LEU A 81 -18.09 7.23 8.44
N ASN A 82 -18.76 6.64 9.42
CA ASN A 82 -18.17 6.28 10.71
C ASN A 82 -17.12 5.17 10.58
N ILE A 83 -17.28 4.25 9.63
CA ILE A 83 -16.23 3.29 9.26
C ILE A 83 -14.97 4.01 8.79
N VAL A 84 -15.11 4.98 7.88
CA VAL A 84 -13.97 5.73 7.33
C VAL A 84 -13.26 6.51 8.43
N THR A 85 -14.01 7.21 9.29
CA THR A 85 -13.40 8.00 10.37
C THR A 85 -12.77 7.12 11.45
N ALA A 86 -13.33 5.94 11.75
CA ALA A 86 -12.74 4.98 12.67
C ALA A 86 -11.40 4.41 12.15
N ILE A 87 -11.34 4.02 10.87
CA ILE A 87 -10.09 3.53 10.25
C ILE A 87 -9.03 4.64 10.22
N LYS A 88 -9.43 5.88 9.93
CA LYS A 88 -8.52 7.04 9.93
C LYS A 88 -8.20 7.58 11.32
N GLY A 89 -8.90 7.13 12.35
CA GLY A 89 -8.76 7.59 13.73
C GLY A 89 -9.14 9.05 13.94
N THR A 90 -10.16 9.52 13.22
CA THR A 90 -10.66 10.90 13.29
C THR A 90 -12.06 11.00 13.89
N ASP A 91 -12.57 9.90 14.46
CA ASP A 91 -13.87 9.82 15.14
C ASP A 91 -13.81 10.21 16.63
N GLY A 92 -12.61 10.40 17.18
CA GLY A 92 -12.39 10.73 18.59
C GLY A 92 -12.35 9.53 19.54
N LEU A 93 -12.57 8.31 19.04
CA LEU A 93 -12.50 7.07 19.82
C LEU A 93 -11.34 6.18 19.37
N ASN A 94 -11.17 6.04 18.06
CA ASN A 94 -10.17 5.19 17.45
C ASN A 94 -8.90 5.99 17.12
N THR A 95 -7.76 5.30 17.17
CA THR A 95 -6.51 5.80 16.58
C THR A 95 -6.40 5.34 15.14
N ALA A 96 -5.68 6.08 14.30
CA ALA A 96 -5.48 5.71 12.90
C ALA A 96 -4.92 4.29 12.77
N HIS A 97 -5.51 3.48 11.89
CA HIS A 97 -5.19 2.07 11.76
C HIS A 97 -3.68 1.87 11.49
N PRO A 98 -2.97 0.99 12.19
CA PRO A 98 -1.50 0.94 12.12
C PRO A 98 -0.97 0.49 10.75
N THR A 99 -1.65 -0.43 10.07
CA THR A 99 -1.12 -1.08 8.85
C THR A 99 -1.87 -0.78 7.56
N VAL A 100 -3.05 -0.14 7.62
CA VAL A 100 -3.85 0.20 6.43
C VAL A 100 -4.33 1.65 6.50
N ASP A 101 -4.62 2.21 5.35
CA ASP A 101 -5.42 3.40 5.16
C ASP A 101 -6.65 3.03 4.31
N CYS A 102 -7.61 3.93 4.17
CA CYS A 102 -8.77 3.74 3.31
C CYS A 102 -9.06 4.97 2.44
N ALA A 103 -9.84 4.76 1.39
CA ALA A 103 -10.37 5.85 0.57
C ALA A 103 -11.12 6.89 1.44
N ALA A 104 -11.26 8.11 0.92
CA ALA A 104 -11.88 9.20 1.67
C ALA A 104 -13.39 9.02 1.88
N ALA A 105 -14.03 8.19 1.06
CA ALA A 105 -15.44 7.83 1.14
C ALA A 105 -15.68 6.49 0.43
N PHE A 106 -16.85 5.90 0.67
CA PHE A 106 -17.36 4.81 -0.13
C PHE A 106 -17.71 5.30 -1.55
N VAL A 107 -17.49 4.46 -2.56
CA VAL A 107 -17.98 4.65 -3.93
C VAL A 107 -19.07 3.61 -4.17
N GLY A 108 -20.32 4.06 -4.17
CA GLY A 108 -21.46 3.13 -3.99
C GLY A 108 -21.35 2.45 -2.64
N ASP A 109 -21.22 1.11 -2.66
CA ASP A 109 -21.13 0.28 -1.46
C ASP A 109 -19.69 -0.16 -1.13
N GLY A 110 -18.72 0.18 -1.98
CA GLY A 110 -17.32 -0.24 -1.82
C GLY A 110 -16.43 0.81 -1.16
N LEU A 111 -15.67 0.40 -0.15
CA LEU A 111 -14.56 1.15 0.42
C LEU A 111 -13.24 0.42 0.12
N VAL A 112 -12.35 1.09 -0.61
CA VAL A 112 -11.01 0.57 -0.89
C VAL A 112 -10.12 0.77 0.32
N LEU A 113 -9.52 -0.32 0.79
CA LEU A 113 -8.48 -0.37 1.81
C LEU A 113 -7.12 -0.52 1.13
N THR A 114 -6.12 0.21 1.61
CA THR A 114 -4.75 0.20 1.06
C THR A 114 -3.74 -0.08 2.16
N ALA A 115 -2.86 -1.06 1.95
CA ALA A 115 -1.75 -1.31 2.85
C ALA A 115 -0.81 -0.09 2.93
N LYS A 116 -0.45 0.34 4.16
CA LYS A 116 0.48 1.46 4.35
C LYS A 116 1.89 1.12 3.89
N THR A 117 2.31 -0.13 4.09
CA THR A 117 3.58 -0.64 3.59
C THR A 117 3.39 -1.23 2.20
N LYS A 118 4.08 -0.65 1.21
CA LYS A 118 4.10 -1.16 -0.17
C LYS A 118 4.89 -2.47 -0.25
N GLY A 119 4.62 -3.25 -1.29
CA GLY A 119 5.24 -4.55 -1.49
C GLY A 119 4.28 -5.70 -1.26
N THR A 120 4.79 -6.91 -1.47
CA THR A 120 4.03 -8.16 -1.33
C THR A 120 3.63 -8.43 0.11
N VAL A 121 4.31 -7.85 1.10
CA VAL A 121 3.97 -7.96 2.53
C VAL A 121 2.53 -7.52 2.83
N GLY A 122 2.01 -6.53 2.10
CA GLY A 122 0.63 -6.06 2.25
C GLY A 122 -0.42 -7.12 1.88
N ASN A 123 -0.07 -8.08 1.03
CA ASN A 123 -0.98 -9.16 0.61
C ASN A 123 -1.28 -10.14 1.74
N ALA A 124 -0.51 -10.12 2.83
CA ALA A 124 -0.73 -10.97 4.00
C ALA A 124 -1.61 -10.31 5.08
N LEU A 125 -2.05 -9.05 4.87
CA LEU A 125 -2.91 -8.37 5.83
C LEU A 125 -4.31 -9.00 5.78
N ALA A 126 -4.65 -9.71 6.85
CA ALA A 126 -5.91 -10.42 6.98
C ALA A 126 -7.12 -9.48 7.06
N THR A 127 -8.23 -9.92 6.50
CA THR A 127 -9.54 -9.29 6.59
C THR A 127 -10.57 -10.36 6.93
N THR A 128 -11.27 -10.20 8.06
CA THR A 128 -12.33 -11.12 8.48
C THR A 128 -13.51 -10.35 9.02
N GLN A 129 -14.67 -10.98 9.10
CA GLN A 129 -15.90 -10.31 9.50
C GLN A 129 -16.91 -11.29 10.08
N THR A 130 -17.85 -10.75 10.86
CA THR A 130 -19.05 -11.43 11.35
C THR A 130 -20.33 -10.73 10.92
N LEU A 131 -20.24 -9.85 9.90
CA LEU A 131 -21.37 -9.08 9.37
C LEU A 131 -22.55 -9.99 9.05
N THR A 132 -23.71 -9.67 9.63
CA THR A 132 -24.91 -10.51 9.55
C THR A 132 -25.44 -10.66 8.12
N HIS A 133 -25.38 -9.60 7.32
CA HIS A 133 -25.81 -9.60 5.93
C HIS A 133 -24.69 -10.06 5.00
N ALA A 134 -24.94 -11.10 4.19
CA ALA A 134 -23.93 -11.71 3.31
C ALA A 134 -23.44 -10.79 2.17
N SER A 135 -24.20 -9.75 1.83
CA SER A 135 -23.80 -8.73 0.86
C SER A 135 -22.78 -7.73 1.43
N ASN A 136 -22.68 -7.64 2.76
CA ASN A 136 -21.64 -6.86 3.42
C ASN A 136 -20.42 -7.76 3.53
N ILE A 137 -19.38 -7.53 2.72
CA ILE A 137 -18.29 -8.50 2.54
C ILE A 137 -16.95 -7.85 2.18
N PHE A 138 -15.86 -8.38 2.73
CA PHE A 138 -14.50 -8.19 2.20
C PHE A 138 -14.29 -9.01 0.92
N ASP A 139 -13.66 -8.41 -0.08
CA ASP A 139 -13.38 -9.08 -1.36
C ASP A 139 -12.49 -10.35 -1.23
N ALA A 140 -11.76 -10.51 -0.14
CA ALA A 140 -11.05 -11.74 0.24
C ALA A 140 -10.72 -11.80 1.74
N ALA A 141 -10.10 -12.91 2.16
CA ALA A 141 -9.59 -13.12 3.51
C ALA A 141 -8.28 -12.34 3.80
N THR A 142 -7.64 -11.80 2.77
CA THR A 142 -6.48 -10.90 2.87
C THR A 142 -6.56 -9.82 1.80
N LEU A 143 -5.85 -8.70 1.99
CA LEU A 143 -5.69 -7.72 0.92
C LEU A 143 -4.95 -8.31 -0.29
N GLY A 144 -5.10 -7.66 -1.45
CA GLY A 144 -4.40 -8.02 -2.69
C GLY A 144 -5.33 -8.36 -3.86
N THR A 145 -6.62 -8.56 -3.60
CA THR A 145 -7.61 -8.90 -4.64
C THR A 145 -7.94 -7.71 -5.54
N THR A 146 -8.22 -6.54 -4.95
CA THR A 146 -8.47 -5.30 -5.71
C THR A 146 -7.20 -4.82 -6.42
N THR A 147 -6.04 -4.91 -5.77
CA THR A 147 -4.73 -4.69 -6.38
C THR A 147 -3.68 -5.47 -5.60
N ALA A 148 -2.94 -6.36 -6.26
CA ALA A 148 -1.87 -7.08 -5.60
C ALA A 148 -0.71 -6.13 -5.27
N GLY A 149 -0.18 -6.24 -4.06
CA GLY A 149 1.08 -5.62 -3.68
C GLY A 149 2.24 -6.22 -4.46
N VAL A 150 3.13 -5.37 -4.96
CA VAL A 150 4.28 -5.75 -5.78
C VAL A 150 5.54 -5.17 -5.14
N ASP A 151 6.57 -6.00 -4.98
CA ASP A 151 7.85 -5.54 -4.43
C ASP A 151 8.59 -4.65 -5.42
N GLY A 152 9.16 -3.57 -4.88
CA GLY A 152 10.09 -2.73 -5.61
C GLY A 152 11.42 -3.46 -5.85
N THR A 153 12.08 -3.16 -6.97
CA THR A 153 13.42 -3.66 -7.24
C THR A 153 14.43 -2.96 -6.32
N PRO A 154 15.16 -3.67 -5.44
CA PRO A 154 16.15 -3.02 -4.60
C PRO A 154 17.26 -2.37 -5.43
N GLY A 155 17.72 -1.19 -5.02
CA GLY A 155 18.79 -0.48 -5.70
C GLY A 155 19.41 0.59 -4.81
N ALA A 156 20.68 0.90 -5.03
CA ALA A 156 21.35 1.99 -4.30
C ALA A 156 21.09 3.34 -4.96
N ALA A 157 21.18 4.44 -4.20
CA ALA A 157 21.12 5.80 -4.73
C ALA A 157 22.11 6.00 -5.89
N GLY A 158 21.61 6.54 -7.00
CA GLY A 158 22.36 6.77 -8.24
C GLY A 158 22.59 5.52 -9.10
N GLN A 159 22.12 4.33 -8.68
CA GLN A 159 22.18 3.14 -9.52
C GLN A 159 21.38 3.34 -10.81
N GLN A 160 21.94 2.88 -11.92
CA GLN A 160 21.33 2.99 -13.24
C GLN A 160 21.04 1.62 -13.82
N LEU A 161 19.84 1.46 -14.37
CA LEU A 161 19.44 0.29 -15.14
C LEU A 161 18.96 0.72 -16.53
N ILE A 162 19.01 -0.16 -17.52
CA ILE A 162 18.59 0.14 -18.89
C ILE A 162 17.87 -1.05 -19.51
N ASP A 163 16.82 -0.79 -20.26
CA ASP A 163 16.20 -1.77 -21.15
C ASP A 163 16.09 -1.20 -22.58
N ASN A 164 15.32 -1.87 -23.45
CA ASN A 164 15.18 -1.46 -24.85
C ASN A 164 14.43 -0.13 -25.03
N SER A 165 13.78 0.41 -23.99
CA SER A 165 12.91 1.58 -24.08
C SER A 165 13.33 2.72 -23.15
N TYR A 166 13.97 2.42 -22.02
CA TYR A 166 14.23 3.39 -20.98
C TYR A 166 15.60 3.24 -20.32
N LEU A 167 16.19 4.38 -19.96
CA LEU A 167 17.21 4.48 -18.91
C LEU A 167 16.49 4.73 -17.58
N TYR A 168 16.84 3.97 -16.55
CA TYR A 168 16.33 4.09 -15.20
C TYR A 168 17.41 4.57 -14.24
N VAL A 169 17.02 5.41 -13.29
CA VAL A 169 17.90 5.90 -12.22
C VAL A 169 17.17 5.83 -10.88
N ALA A 170 17.81 5.22 -9.89
CA ALA A 170 17.37 5.26 -8.50
C ALA A 170 17.79 6.61 -7.89
N LEU A 171 16.83 7.45 -7.50
CA LEU A 171 17.12 8.77 -6.94
C LEU A 171 17.73 8.70 -5.53
N ASP A 172 17.31 7.68 -4.78
CA ASP A 172 17.76 7.34 -3.43
C ASP A 172 17.84 5.80 -3.33
N ASP A 173 18.27 5.27 -2.19
CA ASP A 173 18.20 3.84 -1.91
C ASP A 173 16.75 3.35 -2.04
N ASN A 174 16.52 2.35 -2.90
CA ASN A 174 15.24 1.72 -3.11
C ASN A 174 15.21 0.36 -2.40
N THR A 175 14.19 0.13 -1.58
CA THR A 175 13.92 -1.16 -0.94
C THR A 175 12.76 -1.87 -1.64
N ILE A 176 12.38 -3.06 -1.18
CA ILE A 176 11.18 -3.77 -1.66
C ILE A 176 9.88 -2.99 -1.42
N SER A 177 9.88 -2.00 -0.52
CA SER A 177 8.75 -1.11 -0.28
C SER A 177 8.96 0.30 -0.86
N GLY A 178 10.08 0.54 -1.53
CA GLY A 178 10.47 1.84 -2.09
C GLY A 178 9.88 2.11 -3.48
N ASN A 179 9.85 3.39 -3.84
CA ASN A 179 9.39 3.88 -5.14
C ASN A 179 10.33 4.93 -5.77
N ASN A 180 11.64 4.75 -5.59
CA ASN A 180 12.68 5.72 -5.93
C ASN A 180 13.22 5.59 -7.36
N TRP A 181 12.76 4.63 -8.16
CA TRP A 181 13.15 4.51 -9.57
C TRP A 181 12.41 5.52 -10.45
N ARG A 182 13.18 6.27 -11.24
CA ARG A 182 12.68 7.11 -12.33
C ARG A 182 13.18 6.59 -13.67
N ARG A 183 12.46 6.92 -14.74
CA ARG A 183 12.80 6.50 -16.11
C ARG A 183 12.87 7.68 -17.07
N VAL A 184 13.73 7.56 -18.06
CA VAL A 184 13.90 8.47 -19.20
C VAL A 184 13.80 7.65 -20.48
N SER A 185 12.97 8.08 -21.43
CA SER A 185 12.79 7.39 -22.72
C SER A 185 14.06 7.45 -23.56
N LEU A 186 14.42 6.34 -24.21
CA LEU A 186 15.57 6.26 -25.11
C LEU A 186 15.25 6.72 -26.55
N GLY A 187 13.97 6.87 -26.89
CA GLY A 187 13.53 7.21 -28.25
C GLY A 187 13.56 6.01 -29.20
N SER A 188 13.54 6.29 -30.50
CA SER A 188 13.58 5.27 -31.57
C SER A 188 15.02 4.90 -31.91
N ALA A 189 15.23 3.66 -32.37
CA ALA A 189 16.48 3.26 -33.00
C ALA A 189 16.71 4.06 -34.30
N TYR A 190 17.97 4.39 -34.57
CA TYR A 190 18.42 5.05 -35.81
C TYR A 190 18.85 4.01 -36.85
#